data_AF-A0A084DHF3-F1
#
_entry.id   AF-A0A084DHF3-F1
#
_cell.length_a   1.000
_cell.length_b   1.000
_cell.length_c   1.000
_cell.angle_alpha   90.00
_cell.angle_beta   90.00
_cell.angle_gamma   90.00
#
_symmetry.space_group_name_H-M   'P 1'
#
loop_
_entity.id
_entity.type
_entity.pdbx_description
1 polymer ?
#
loop_
_entity_poly.entity_id
_entity_poly.type
_entity_poly.pdbx_seq_one_letter_code
_entity_poly.pdbx_strand_id
1 'polypeptide(L)'
;MSMRASLSIVTRVLAGAACAAAMLPAHAQNNLNFLNDTPISYFTKADRASLAQAAAQVRDEGKDGETTTWQSSGRGTQIDAKLTPSTSESDGKTCREIATEITAKGQTMTLKPVYCKTAAGKWQLQKR
;
A
#
# COMPACT_ATOMS: atom_id res chain seq x y z
N MET A 1 32.72 -20.49 76.78
CA MET A 1 34.08 -20.39 76.23
C MET A 1 33.99 -20.19 74.72
N SER A 2 34.80 -19.26 74.21
CA SER A 2 35.11 -18.95 72.80
C SER A 2 33.96 -18.47 71.89
N MET A 3 33.89 -17.19 71.54
CA MET A 3 34.72 -16.35 70.65
C MET A 3 34.41 -16.50 69.15
N ARG A 4 34.19 -15.32 68.54
CA ARG A 4 34.38 -14.93 67.12
C ARG A 4 33.23 -15.33 66.18
N ALA A 5 32.78 -14.50 65.25
CA ALA A 5 33.14 -13.17 64.78
C ALA A 5 31.96 -12.75 63.86
N SER A 6 31.42 -11.54 64.02
CA SER A 6 31.75 -10.37 63.21
C SER A 6 31.07 -10.34 61.84
N LEU A 7 30.44 -9.20 61.56
CA LEU A 7 30.22 -8.59 60.26
C LEU A 7 29.67 -9.55 59.17
N SER A 8 28.42 -9.43 58.74
CA SER A 8 28.08 -8.38 57.78
C SER A 8 26.55 -8.38 57.57
N ILE A 9 25.83 -7.53 58.30
CA ILE A 9 24.39 -7.28 58.08
C ILE A 9 24.16 -6.31 56.89
N VAL A 10 25.21 -6.02 56.12
CA VAL A 10 25.18 -5.03 55.03
C VAL A 10 25.61 -5.71 53.72
N THR A 11 24.86 -6.68 53.19
CA THR A 11 25.13 -7.19 51.82
C THR A 11 24.04 -8.08 51.19
N ARG A 12 22.75 -7.86 51.42
CA ARG A 12 21.70 -8.63 50.68
C ARG A 12 20.46 -7.82 50.28
N VAL A 13 20.63 -6.60 49.76
CA VAL A 13 19.53 -5.81 49.14
C VAL A 13 19.90 -5.30 47.75
N LEU A 14 20.75 -6.02 47.00
CA LEU A 14 21.14 -5.63 45.62
C LEU A 14 21.18 -6.84 44.68
N ALA A 15 20.08 -7.59 44.59
CA ALA A 15 19.96 -8.70 43.63
C ALA A 15 18.55 -8.78 43.02
N GLY A 16 17.98 -7.64 42.62
CA GLY A 16 16.60 -7.61 42.12
C GLY A 16 16.24 -6.50 41.14
N ALA A 17 17.22 -5.86 40.48
CA ALA A 17 16.91 -4.77 39.55
C ALA A 17 17.94 -4.68 38.42
N ALA A 18 17.93 -5.66 37.49
CA ALA A 18 18.76 -5.59 36.29
C ALA A 18 18.19 -6.35 35.08
N CYS A 19 16.88 -6.29 34.83
CA CYS A 19 16.29 -6.84 33.59
C CYS A 19 15.13 -5.96 33.05
N ALA A 20 15.30 -4.64 32.99
CA ALA A 20 14.24 -3.75 32.48
C ALA A 20 14.73 -2.71 31.45
N ALA A 21 15.78 -3.00 30.69
CA ALA A 21 16.28 -2.09 29.67
C ALA A 21 16.77 -2.85 28.42
N ALA A 22 15.83 -3.15 27.51
CA ALA A 22 16.03 -3.09 26.05
C ALA A 22 14.80 -3.69 25.32
N MET A 23 13.60 -3.16 25.57
CA MET A 23 12.56 -3.25 24.54
C MET A 23 12.85 -2.16 23.52
N LEU A 24 13.83 -2.38 22.64
CA LEU A 24 13.98 -1.55 21.45
C LEU A 24 12.73 -1.82 20.58
N PRO A 25 12.03 -0.78 20.09
CA PRO A 25 11.03 -1.01 19.07
C PRO A 25 11.73 -1.65 17.87
N ALA A 26 11.39 -2.91 17.57
CA ALA A 26 11.72 -3.50 16.30
C ALA A 26 10.93 -2.73 15.24
N HIS A 27 11.51 -1.65 14.74
CA HIS A 27 10.99 -0.97 13.56
C HIS A 27 11.07 -1.99 12.42
N ALA A 28 9.93 -2.58 12.08
CA ALA A 28 9.80 -3.35 10.85
C ALA A 28 10.20 -2.40 9.71
N GLN A 29 11.39 -2.61 9.14
CA GLN A 29 11.76 -1.92 7.92
C GLN A 29 10.93 -2.54 6.80
N ASN A 30 9.82 -1.89 6.44
CA ASN A 30 9.02 -2.25 5.27
C ASN A 30 9.85 -1.96 4.01
N ASN A 31 10.75 -2.88 3.68
CA ASN A 31 11.57 -2.77 2.48
C ASN A 31 10.71 -3.12 1.26
N LEU A 32 10.18 -2.09 0.59
CA LEU A 32 9.37 -2.22 -0.62
C LEU A 32 10.22 -2.46 -1.88
N ASN A 33 11.42 -3.02 -1.77
CA ASN A 33 12.33 -3.26 -2.90
C ASN A 33 11.70 -4.09 -4.03
N PHE A 34 10.71 -4.93 -3.70
CA PHE A 34 9.95 -5.70 -4.68
C PHE A 34 9.19 -4.83 -5.70
N LEU A 35 8.93 -3.55 -5.39
CA LEU A 35 8.27 -2.60 -6.29
C LEU A 35 9.21 -1.99 -7.32
N ASN A 36 10.54 -2.05 -7.12
CA ASN A 36 11.52 -1.43 -8.01
C ASN A 36 11.54 -2.10 -9.39
N ASP A 37 11.23 -3.39 -9.45
CA ASP A 37 11.18 -4.18 -10.68
C ASP A 37 9.74 -4.40 -11.18
N THR A 38 8.86 -3.42 -10.95
CA THR A 38 7.47 -3.46 -11.44
C THR A 38 7.18 -2.28 -12.36
N PRO A 39 6.18 -2.38 -13.27
CA PRO A 39 5.81 -1.26 -14.14
C PRO A 39 5.57 0.07 -13.42
N ILE A 40 5.16 0.06 -12.14
CA ILE A 40 4.94 1.29 -11.35
C ILE A 40 6.23 2.09 -11.17
N SER A 41 7.40 1.46 -11.09
CA SER A 41 8.66 2.18 -10.84
C SER A 41 9.06 3.11 -11.98
N TYR A 42 8.52 2.88 -13.18
CA TYR A 42 8.78 3.70 -14.37
C TYR A 42 7.88 4.93 -14.50
N PHE A 43 6.82 5.06 -13.68
CA PHE A 43 5.89 6.18 -13.79
C PHE A 43 6.53 7.50 -13.35
N THR A 44 6.40 8.52 -14.20
CA THR A 44 6.59 9.91 -13.78
C THR A 44 5.38 10.42 -12.99
N LYS A 45 5.51 11.62 -12.39
CA LYS A 45 4.37 12.32 -11.78
C LYS A 45 3.26 12.60 -12.80
N ALA A 46 3.63 12.97 -14.02
CA ALA A 46 2.68 13.26 -15.09
C ALA A 46 1.93 12.00 -15.53
N ASP A 47 2.63 10.87 -15.67
CA ASP A 47 2.01 9.59 -16.02
C ASP A 47 0.97 9.16 -14.98
N ARG A 48 1.29 9.33 -13.68
CA ARG A 48 0.34 9.01 -12.61
C ARG A 48 -0.92 9.88 -12.68
N ALA A 49 -0.76 11.17 -12.91
CA ALA A 49 -1.90 12.10 -13.02
C ALA A 49 -2.75 11.78 -14.25
N SER A 50 -2.11 11.55 -15.38
CA SER A 50 -2.73 11.20 -16.66
C SER A 50 -3.51 9.88 -16.57
N LEU A 51 -2.90 8.82 -16.02
CA LEU A 51 -3.57 7.53 -15.82
C LEU A 51 -4.72 7.62 -14.80
N ALA A 52 -4.56 8.41 -13.74
CA ALA A 52 -5.63 8.64 -12.76
C ALA A 52 -6.84 9.34 -13.40
N GLN A 53 -6.61 10.29 -14.32
CA GLN A 53 -7.66 10.93 -15.10
C GLN A 53 -8.35 9.93 -16.04
N ALA A 54 -7.59 9.11 -16.75
CA ALA A 54 -8.15 8.05 -17.60
C ALA A 54 -9.00 7.06 -16.79
N ALA A 55 -8.53 6.64 -15.61
CA ALA A 55 -9.29 5.78 -14.71
C ALA A 55 -10.58 6.44 -14.19
N ALA A 56 -10.55 7.73 -13.91
CA ALA A 56 -11.75 8.48 -13.53
C ALA A 56 -12.76 8.56 -14.68
N GLN A 57 -12.30 8.80 -15.91
CA GLN A 57 -13.17 8.81 -17.09
C GLN A 57 -13.80 7.44 -17.34
N VAL A 58 -13.00 6.36 -17.33
CA VAL A 58 -13.50 4.98 -17.50
C VAL A 58 -14.48 4.59 -16.38
N ARG A 59 -14.25 5.08 -15.15
CA ARG A 59 -15.20 4.92 -14.04
C ARG A 59 -16.51 5.66 -14.31
N ASP A 60 -16.47 6.89 -14.79
CA ASP A 60 -17.68 7.71 -14.88
C ASP A 60 -18.51 7.42 -16.14
N GLU A 61 -17.84 7.09 -17.24
CA GLU A 61 -18.45 7.04 -18.58
C GLU A 61 -18.27 5.70 -19.29
N GLY A 62 -17.25 4.91 -18.91
CA GLY A 62 -16.94 3.65 -19.59
C GLY A 62 -18.07 2.65 -19.44
N LYS A 63 -18.30 1.80 -20.45
CA LYS A 63 -19.25 0.69 -20.36
C LYS A 63 -18.60 -0.51 -19.68
N ASP A 64 -19.35 -1.21 -18.83
CA ASP A 64 -18.86 -2.41 -18.16
C ASP A 64 -18.35 -3.45 -19.17
N GLY A 65 -17.17 -4.00 -18.91
CA GLY A 65 -16.49 -4.97 -19.78
C GLY A 65 -15.81 -4.36 -21.02
N GLU A 66 -15.99 -3.08 -21.32
CA GLU A 66 -15.29 -2.41 -22.42
C GLU A 66 -13.89 -1.97 -21.98
N THR A 67 -12.88 -2.25 -22.82
CA THR A 67 -11.49 -1.92 -22.53
C THR A 67 -11.06 -0.63 -23.23
N THR A 68 -10.63 0.35 -22.45
CA THR A 68 -9.96 1.56 -22.95
C THR A 68 -8.45 1.42 -22.83
N THR A 69 -7.71 1.77 -23.87
CA THR A 69 -6.25 1.82 -23.86
C THR A 69 -5.74 3.20 -23.46
N TRP A 70 -4.65 3.23 -22.69
CA TRP A 70 -3.92 4.43 -22.33
C TRP A 70 -2.42 4.21 -22.55
N GLN A 71 -1.71 5.25 -22.93
CA GLN A 71 -0.25 5.24 -23.04
C GLN A 71 0.36 6.47 -22.37
N SER A 72 1.54 6.30 -21.77
CA SER A 72 2.35 7.43 -21.31
C SER A 72 2.79 8.30 -22.49
N SER A 73 2.87 9.62 -22.28
CA SER A 73 3.28 10.58 -23.31
C SER A 73 4.73 11.09 -23.14
N GLY A 74 5.44 10.60 -22.13
CA GLY A 74 6.80 11.05 -21.79
C GLY A 74 7.89 10.42 -22.66
N ARG A 75 9.10 11.00 -22.62
CA ARG A 75 10.30 10.48 -23.28
C ARG A 75 10.97 9.30 -22.52
N GLY A 76 10.32 8.80 -21.48
CA GLY A 76 10.85 7.76 -20.59
C GLY A 76 10.61 6.35 -21.14
N THR A 77 10.64 5.37 -20.22
CA THR A 77 10.15 4.01 -20.55
C THR A 77 8.68 4.12 -20.92
N GLN A 78 8.30 3.59 -22.09
CA GLN A 78 6.89 3.55 -22.49
C GLN A 78 6.09 2.65 -21.56
N ILE A 79 4.92 3.15 -21.16
CA ILE A 79 3.98 2.44 -20.30
C ILE A 79 2.65 2.39 -21.03
N ASP A 80 2.14 1.18 -21.22
CA ASP A 80 0.82 0.92 -21.77
C ASP A 80 -0.11 0.48 -20.64
N ALA A 81 -1.36 0.92 -20.67
CA ALA A 81 -2.39 0.44 -19.76
C ALA A 81 -3.68 0.08 -20.49
N LYS A 82 -4.36 -0.96 -20.02
CA LYS A 82 -5.73 -1.34 -20.41
C LYS A 82 -6.63 -1.20 -19.20
N LEU A 83 -7.71 -0.44 -19.34
CA LEU A 83 -8.65 -0.14 -18.27
C LEU A 83 -10.01 -0.74 -18.62
N THR A 84 -10.51 -1.65 -17.80
CA THR A 84 -11.81 -2.29 -18.00
C THR A 84 -12.67 -2.12 -16.74
N PRO A 85 -13.78 -1.37 -16.81
CA PRO A 85 -14.64 -1.16 -15.66
C PRO A 85 -15.61 -2.34 -15.46
N SER A 86 -16.02 -2.56 -14.22
CA SER A 86 -17.12 -3.43 -13.85
C SER A 86 -17.88 -2.84 -12.67
N THR A 87 -19.21 -2.95 -12.69
CA THR A 87 -20.09 -2.47 -11.61
C THR A 87 -20.50 -3.62 -10.71
N SER A 88 -20.56 -3.33 -9.42
CA SER A 88 -21.14 -4.23 -8.42
C SER A 88 -21.96 -3.42 -7.42
N GLU A 89 -23.02 -4.00 -6.91
CA GLU A 89 -23.73 -3.47 -5.73
C GLU A 89 -23.15 -4.14 -4.48
N SER A 90 -22.59 -3.37 -3.55
CA SER A 90 -22.03 -3.86 -2.29
C SER A 90 -22.52 -2.99 -1.14
N ASP A 91 -23.08 -3.61 -0.10
CA ASP A 91 -23.62 -2.92 1.08
C ASP A 91 -24.62 -1.79 0.75
N GLY A 92 -25.45 -2.02 -0.28
CA GLY A 92 -26.42 -1.03 -0.77
C GLY A 92 -25.79 0.18 -1.48
N LYS A 93 -24.52 0.09 -1.88
CA LYS A 93 -23.81 1.11 -2.65
C LYS A 93 -23.41 0.56 -4.01
N THR A 94 -23.61 1.37 -5.05
CA THR A 94 -23.01 1.12 -6.35
C THR A 94 -21.50 1.34 -6.26
N CYS A 95 -20.74 0.30 -6.55
CA CYS A 95 -19.29 0.30 -6.64
C CYS A 95 -18.84 -0.02 -8.06
N ARG A 96 -17.65 0.45 -8.40
CA ARG A 96 -17.05 0.29 -9.71
C ARG A 96 -15.58 -0.08 -9.55
N GLU A 97 -15.22 -1.30 -9.96
CA GLU A 97 -13.84 -1.75 -10.04
C GLU A 97 -13.30 -1.42 -11.43
N ILE A 98 -12.10 -0.87 -11.50
CA ILE A 98 -11.39 -0.65 -12.77
C ILE A 98 -10.22 -1.61 -12.81
N ALA A 99 -10.31 -2.68 -13.61
CA ALA A 99 -9.18 -3.55 -13.85
C ALA A 99 -8.19 -2.83 -14.76
N THR A 100 -7.04 -2.46 -14.21
CA THR A 100 -5.99 -1.72 -14.90
C THR A 100 -4.77 -2.62 -15.09
N GLU A 101 -4.63 -3.19 -16.28
CA GLU A 101 -3.44 -3.95 -16.68
C GLU A 101 -2.38 -2.98 -17.18
N ILE A 102 -1.24 -2.91 -16.50
CA ILE A 102 -0.15 -1.99 -16.77
C ILE A 102 1.05 -2.79 -17.29
N THR A 103 1.56 -2.42 -18.45
CA THR A 103 2.70 -3.07 -19.09
C THR A 103 3.84 -2.08 -19.27
N ALA A 104 5.05 -2.48 -18.88
CA ALA A 104 6.28 -1.75 -19.18
C ALA A 104 7.45 -2.74 -19.27
N LYS A 105 8.32 -2.59 -20.29
CA LYS A 105 9.49 -3.46 -20.52
C LYS A 105 9.19 -4.98 -20.47
N GLY A 106 8.04 -5.39 -21.01
CA GLY A 106 7.63 -6.80 -21.04
C GLY A 106 7.13 -7.36 -19.70
N GLN A 107 7.08 -6.56 -18.64
CA GLN A 107 6.44 -6.92 -17.38
C GLN A 107 5.01 -6.39 -17.35
N THR A 108 4.09 -7.19 -16.80
CA THR A 108 2.69 -6.81 -16.62
C THR A 108 2.32 -6.85 -15.15
N MET A 109 1.58 -5.85 -14.69
CA MET A 109 0.98 -5.80 -13.36
C MET A 109 -0.48 -5.38 -13.49
N THR A 110 -1.36 -5.98 -12.70
CA THR A 110 -2.78 -5.58 -12.67
C THR A 110 -3.10 -4.89 -11.36
N LEU A 111 -3.65 -3.68 -11.44
CA LEU A 111 -4.27 -2.98 -10.32
C LEU A 111 -5.78 -3.04 -10.46
N LYS A 112 -6.49 -3.13 -9.33
CA LYS A 112 -7.96 -3.21 -9.28
C LYS A 112 -8.53 -2.21 -8.27
N PRO A 113 -8.36 -0.90 -8.46
CA PRO A 113 -9.00 0.09 -7.61
C PRO A 113 -10.52 -0.05 -7.66
N VAL A 114 -11.16 0.03 -6.50
CA VAL A 114 -12.62 0.02 -6.35
C VAL A 114 -13.08 1.38 -5.88
N TYR A 115 -14.06 1.94 -6.56
CA TYR A 115 -14.69 3.19 -6.17
C TYR A 115 -16.14 2.93 -5.83
N CYS A 116 -16.61 3.33 -4.65
CA CYS A 116 -18.02 3.21 -4.28
C CYS A 116 -18.66 4.59 -4.18
N LYS A 117 -19.89 4.72 -4.64
CA LYS A 117 -20.67 5.94 -4.44
C LYS A 117 -20.99 6.10 -2.95
N THR A 118 -20.75 7.29 -2.46
CA THR A 118 -21.26 7.77 -1.16
C THR A 118 -22.75 8.07 -1.26
N ALA A 119 -23.42 8.28 -0.13
CA ALA A 119 -24.83 8.70 -0.11
C ALA A 119 -25.07 10.02 -0.86
N ALA A 120 -24.06 10.89 -0.94
CA ALA A 120 -24.09 12.14 -1.72
C ALA A 120 -23.80 11.93 -3.22
N GLY A 121 -23.71 10.69 -3.70
CA GLY A 121 -23.46 10.34 -5.10
C GLY A 121 -22.01 10.49 -5.57
N LYS A 122 -21.09 10.96 -4.70
CA LYS A 122 -19.67 11.08 -5.04
C LYS A 122 -18.96 9.74 -4.97
N TRP A 123 -18.09 9.45 -5.94
CA TRP A 123 -17.20 8.28 -5.91
C TRP A 123 -16.09 8.44 -4.87
N GLN A 124 -15.87 7.39 -4.08
CA GLN A 124 -14.78 7.31 -3.12
C GLN A 124 -13.95 6.05 -3.38
N LEU A 125 -12.63 6.20 -3.49
CA LEU A 125 -11.71 5.06 -3.57
C LEU A 125 -11.76 4.27 -2.26
N GLN A 126 -11.93 2.95 -2.37
CA GLN A 126 -11.94 2.04 -1.24
C GLN A 126 -10.52 1.59 -0.94
N LYS A 127 -10.14 1.61 0.35
CA LYS A 127 -8.91 0.98 0.82
C LYS A 127 -9.14 -0.53 0.87
N ARG A 128 -8.15 -1.30 0.43
CA ARG A 128 -8.10 -2.76 0.58
C ARG A 128 -7.06 -3.11 1.63
#